data_AF-A0A2D6EW75-F1
#
_entry.id   AF-A0A2D6EW75-F1
#
_cell.length_a   1.000
_cell.length_b   1.000
_cell.length_c   1.000
_cell.angle_alpha   90.00
_cell.angle_beta   90.00
_cell.angle_gamma   90.00
#
_symmetry.space_group_name_H-M   'P 1'
#
loop_
_entity.id
_entity.type
_entity.pdbx_description
1 polymer ?
#
loop_
_entity_poly.entity_id
_entity_poly.type
_entity_poly.pdbx_seq_one_letter_code
_entity_poly.pdbx_strand_id
1 'polypeptide(L)'
;MIALVLVRGTNHARPEVQKTVQHLGLKKNNAKYLEDKHKGAILRLLNYATWGTVTEKIKANQPPRGGYGGIKTLFKHGGALGDRGDKMGDLLKRMSDGSKKA
;
A
#
# COMPACT_ATOMS: atom_id res chain seq x y z
N MET A 1 10.04 -10.26 1.40
CA MET A 1 8.63 -10.26 0.91
C MET A 1 8.18 -8.81 0.71
N ILE A 2 7.18 -8.55 -0.12
CA ILE A 2 6.68 -7.20 -0.38
C ILE A 2 5.33 -7.02 0.31
N ALA A 3 5.18 -5.97 1.10
CA ALA A 3 3.88 -5.52 1.58
C ALA A 3 3.28 -4.52 0.58
N LEU A 4 1.98 -4.61 0.34
CA LEU A 4 1.23 -3.81 -0.61
C LEU A 4 -0.05 -3.28 0.04
N VAL A 5 -0.29 -1.97 -0.07
CA VAL A 5 -1.48 -1.29 0.49
C VAL A 5 -2.11 -0.39 -0.56
N LEU A 6 -3.43 -0.50 -0.74
CA LEU A 6 -4.20 0.38 -1.62
C LEU A 6 -4.42 1.74 -0.95
N VAL A 7 -3.95 2.82 -1.60
CA VAL A 7 -4.01 4.19 -1.06
C VAL A 7 -5.25 4.93 -1.54
N ARG A 8 -5.71 4.66 -2.76
CA ARG A 8 -6.88 5.31 -3.37
C ARG A 8 -7.81 4.31 -4.07
N GLY A 9 -9.07 4.70 -4.26
CA GLY A 9 -10.05 3.90 -4.98
C GLY A 9 -9.73 3.75 -6.47
N THR A 10 -10.28 2.71 -7.09
CA THR A 10 -10.04 2.31 -8.48
C THR A 10 -11.27 2.46 -9.39
N ASN A 11 -12.33 3.15 -8.95
CA ASN A 11 -13.60 3.23 -9.68
C ASN A 11 -13.45 3.75 -11.13
N HIS A 12 -12.55 4.69 -11.36
CA HIS A 12 -12.22 5.23 -12.69
C HIS A 12 -10.87 4.74 -13.22
N ALA A 13 -10.30 3.71 -12.61
CA ALA A 13 -9.07 3.12 -13.09
C ALA A 13 -9.32 2.31 -14.37
N ARG A 14 -8.25 2.12 -15.16
CA ARG A 14 -8.31 1.23 -16.32
C ARG A 14 -8.75 -0.18 -15.90
N PRO A 15 -9.49 -0.92 -16.75
CA PRO A 15 -9.98 -2.27 -16.41
C PRO A 15 -8.87 -3.22 -15.94
N GLU A 16 -7.67 -3.13 -16.51
CA GLU A 16 -6.49 -3.90 -16.11
C GLU A 16 -6.09 -3.68 -14.64
N VAL A 17 -6.19 -2.43 -14.16
CA VAL A 17 -5.87 -2.07 -12.77
C VAL A 17 -6.93 -2.63 -11.84
N GLN A 18 -8.21 -2.47 -12.19
CA GLN A 18 -9.33 -3.00 -11.41
C GLN A 18 -9.23 -4.53 -11.27
N LYS A 19 -8.98 -5.24 -12.38
CA LYS A 19 -8.74 -6.68 -12.40
C LYS A 19 -7.55 -7.08 -11.52
N THR A 20 -6.45 -6.32 -11.59
CA THR A 20 -5.26 -6.58 -10.77
C THR A 20 -5.58 -6.43 -9.27
N VAL A 21 -6.28 -5.35 -8.88
CA VAL A 21 -6.71 -5.14 -7.49
C VAL A 21 -7.61 -6.27 -7.00
N GLN A 22 -8.57 -6.69 -7.82
CA GLN A 22 -9.48 -7.79 -7.50
C GLN A 22 -8.73 -9.12 -7.36
N HIS A 23 -7.85 -9.45 -8.31
CA HIS A 23 -7.08 -10.70 -8.31
C HIS A 23 -6.12 -10.80 -7.11
N LEU A 24 -5.49 -9.68 -6.74
CA LEU A 24 -4.64 -9.61 -5.54
C LEU A 24 -5.46 -9.52 -4.23
N GLY A 25 -6.79 -9.44 -4.31
CA GLY A 25 -7.68 -9.34 -3.16
C GLY A 25 -7.46 -8.07 -2.33
N LEU A 26 -6.98 -6.99 -2.97
CA LEU A 26 -6.67 -5.74 -2.30
C LEU A 26 -7.94 -5.01 -1.88
N LYS A 27 -7.99 -4.59 -0.62
CA LYS A 27 -9.08 -3.81 -0.05
C LYS A 27 -8.52 -2.54 0.58
N LYS A 28 -9.34 -1.51 0.68
CA LYS A 28 -8.97 -0.25 1.35
C LYS A 28 -8.57 -0.55 2.80
N ASN A 29 -7.54 0.14 3.30
CA ASN A 29 -7.04 0.00 4.67
C ASN A 29 -6.57 -1.42 5.05
N ASN A 30 -6.20 -2.24 4.06
CA ASN A 30 -5.67 -3.58 4.29
C ASN A 30 -4.34 -3.78 3.58
N ALA A 31 -3.37 -4.37 4.28
CA ALA A 31 -2.11 -4.79 3.70
C ALA A 31 -2.19 -6.23 3.17
N LYS A 32 -1.61 -6.45 2.00
CA LYS A 32 -1.34 -7.76 1.42
C LYS A 32 0.15 -8.00 1.33
N TYR A 33 0.55 -9.26 1.50
CA TYR A 33 1.95 -9.68 1.45
C TYR A 33 2.14 -10.59 0.24
N LEU A 34 3.05 -10.21 -0.63
CA LEU A 34 3.31 -10.89 -1.90
C LEU A 34 4.79 -11.27 -1.99
N GLU A 35 5.05 -12.33 -2.76
CA GLU A 35 6.40 -12.65 -3.23
C GLU A 35 6.85 -11.69 -4.34
N ASP A 36 8.16 -11.52 -4.49
CA ASP A 36 8.78 -10.59 -5.45
C ASP A 36 8.45 -10.92 -6.93
N LYS A 37 8.08 -12.17 -7.22
CA LYS A 37 7.65 -12.61 -8.56
C LYS A 37 6.46 -11.82 -9.14
N HIS A 38 5.69 -11.12 -8.31
CA HIS A 38 4.53 -10.33 -8.74
C HIS A 38 4.86 -8.87 -9.09
N LYS A 39 6.13 -8.51 -9.27
CA LYS A 39 6.60 -7.14 -9.55
C LYS A 39 5.83 -6.45 -10.69
N GLY A 40 5.54 -7.15 -11.78
CA GLY A 40 4.75 -6.60 -12.90
C GLY A 40 3.33 -6.17 -12.51
N ALA A 41 2.66 -6.94 -11.64
CA ALA A 41 1.34 -6.56 -11.11
C ALA A 41 1.43 -5.36 -10.16
N ILE A 42 2.47 -5.31 -9.33
CA ILE A 42 2.72 -4.21 -8.39
C ILE A 42 2.97 -2.90 -9.15
N LEU A 43 3.81 -2.92 -10.20
CA LEU A 43 4.11 -1.73 -11.02
C LEU A 43 2.87 -1.15 -11.71
N ARG A 44 1.91 -1.99 -12.14
CA ARG A 44 0.62 -1.51 -12.68
C ARG A 44 -0.18 -0.67 -11.66
N LEU A 45 0.05 -0.89 -10.37
CA LEU A 45 -0.61 -0.18 -9.28
C LEU A 45 0.17 1.07 -8.82
N LEU A 46 1.23 1.49 -9.52
CA LEU A 46 2.06 2.65 -9.18
C LEU A 46 1.23 3.87 -8.76
N ASN A 47 0.18 4.18 -9.50
CA ASN A 47 -0.64 5.37 -9.25
C ASN A 47 -1.77 5.16 -8.23
N TYR A 48 -1.89 3.97 -7.64
CA TYR A 48 -3.03 3.56 -6.80
C TYR A 48 -2.63 3.02 -5.42
N ALA A 49 -1.47 2.40 -5.33
CA ALA A 49 -1.01 1.67 -4.16
C ALA A 49 0.40 2.12 -3.75
N THR A 50 0.79 1.71 -2.56
CA THR A 50 2.17 1.79 -2.07
C THR A 50 2.64 0.42 -1.66
N TRP A 51 3.93 0.17 -1.86
CA TRP A 51 4.55 -1.09 -1.50
C TRP A 51 5.94 -0.88 -0.95
N GLY A 52 6.48 -1.91 -0.31
CA GLY A 52 7.88 -1.94 0.08
C GLY A 52 8.26 -3.26 0.72
N THR A 53 9.56 -3.43 0.89
CA THR A 53 10.18 -4.58 1.53
C THR A 53 9.90 -4.58 3.02
N VAL A 54 9.48 -5.73 3.54
CA VAL A 54 9.28 -5.95 4.98
C VAL A 54 9.89 -7.28 5.39
N THR A 55 10.41 -7.32 6.60
CA THR A 55 10.99 -8.52 7.24
C THR A 55 9.90 -9.42 7.81
N GLU A 56 8.86 -8.82 8.38
CA GLU A 56 7.78 -9.52 9.06
C GLU A 56 6.39 -9.03 8.61
N LYS A 57 5.37 -9.86 8.85
CA LYS A 57 3.98 -9.53 8.54
C LYS A 57 3.34 -8.78 9.70
N ILE A 58 2.86 -7.58 9.44
CA ILE A 58 2.14 -6.73 10.41
C ILE A 58 0.64 -6.75 10.09
N LYS A 59 -0.22 -6.91 11.08
CA LYS A 59 -1.68 -6.91 10.86
C LYS A 59 -2.20 -5.48 10.70
N ALA A 60 -2.15 -4.97 9.47
CA ALA A 60 -2.71 -3.67 9.10
C ALA A 60 -4.16 -3.81 8.59
N ASN A 61 -5.12 -3.47 9.45
CA ASN A 61 -6.56 -3.49 9.14
C ASN A 61 -7.27 -2.16 9.48
N GLN A 62 -6.53 -1.14 9.90
CA GLN A 62 -7.04 0.20 10.17
C GLN A 62 -6.51 1.21 9.16
N PRO A 63 -7.21 2.32 8.91
CA PRO A 63 -6.62 3.45 8.20
C PRO A 63 -5.38 3.96 8.96
N PRO A 64 -4.34 4.44 8.26
CA PRO A 64 -3.13 4.91 8.92
C PRO A 64 -3.39 6.17 9.73
N ARG A 65 -2.87 6.22 10.96
CA ARG A 65 -2.83 7.48 11.72
C ARG A 65 -2.03 8.54 10.98
N GLY A 66 -2.58 9.77 10.91
CA GLY A 66 -2.00 10.87 10.13
C GLY A 66 -2.20 10.74 8.61
N GLY A 67 -3.00 9.78 8.15
CA GLY A 67 -3.28 9.57 6.73
C GLY A 67 -2.09 9.00 5.95
N TYR A 68 -2.28 8.86 4.64
CA TYR A 68 -1.26 8.31 3.74
C TYR A 68 -0.22 9.35 3.29
N GLY A 69 -0.52 10.65 3.45
CA GLY A 69 0.22 11.77 2.85
C GLY A 69 -0.38 12.18 1.50
N GLY A 70 0.44 12.66 0.57
CA GLY A 70 0.00 13.07 -0.77
C GLY A 70 -0.46 11.89 -1.64
N ILE A 71 -1.77 11.60 -1.64
CA ILE A 71 -2.38 10.44 -2.34
C ILE A 71 -2.33 10.49 -3.89
N LYS A 72 -1.87 11.61 -4.46
CA LYS A 72 -1.70 11.81 -5.91
C LYS A 72 -0.23 11.93 -6.32
N THR A 73 0.68 11.86 -5.36
CA THR A 73 2.11 12.09 -5.57
C THR A 73 2.89 10.81 -5.25
N LEU A 74 3.96 10.56 -5.99
CA LEU A 74 4.87 9.44 -5.71
C LEU A 74 5.65 9.66 -4.42
N PHE A 75 6.00 8.58 -3.73
CA PHE A 75 6.76 8.62 -2.49
C PHE A 75 8.11 9.31 -2.65
N LYS A 76 8.77 9.14 -3.79
CA LYS A 76 10.02 9.83 -4.16
C LYS A 76 9.89 11.37 -4.13
N HIS A 77 8.70 11.90 -4.33
CA HIS A 77 8.40 13.33 -4.31
C HIS A 77 7.61 13.76 -3.06
N GLY A 78 7.70 12.97 -1.97
CA GLY A 78 7.00 13.27 -0.70
C GLY A 78 5.53 12.84 -0.65
N GLY A 79 5.08 12.06 -1.63
CA GLY A 79 3.71 11.55 -1.68
C GLY A 79 3.52 10.20 -1.00
N ALA A 80 2.41 9.54 -1.35
CA ALA A 80 2.00 8.27 -0.77
C ALA A 80 2.10 7.09 -1.73
N LEU A 81 2.31 7.33 -3.03
CA LEU A 81 2.17 6.31 -4.08
C LEU A 81 3.50 5.68 -4.47
N GLY A 82 3.46 4.42 -4.89
CA GLY A 82 4.62 3.70 -5.39
C GLY A 82 5.50 3.07 -4.32
N ASP A 83 6.76 2.85 -4.67
CA ASP A 83 7.74 2.18 -3.83
C ASP A 83 8.17 3.06 -2.65
N ARG A 84 7.99 2.52 -1.45
CA ARG A 84 8.37 3.11 -0.16
C ARG A 84 9.61 2.42 0.44
N GLY A 85 10.08 1.33 -0.17
CA GLY A 85 11.22 0.54 0.31
C GLY A 85 11.04 0.10 1.76
N ASP A 86 12.10 0.27 2.55
CA ASP A 86 12.14 -0.20 3.95
C ASP A 86 11.23 0.62 4.89
N LYS A 87 10.77 1.81 4.45
CA LYS A 87 9.82 2.64 5.22
C LYS A 87 8.40 2.10 5.21
N MET A 88 8.14 0.98 4.54
CA MET A 88 6.83 0.35 4.51
C MET A 88 6.40 -0.14 5.90
N GLY A 89 7.34 -0.62 6.72
CA GLY A 89 7.08 -1.02 8.10
C GLY A 89 6.43 0.09 8.94
N ASP A 90 6.88 1.34 8.77
CA ASP A 90 6.35 2.49 9.52
C ASP A 90 4.89 2.80 9.14
N LEU A 91 4.51 2.63 7.88
CA LEU A 91 3.11 2.75 7.48
C LEU A 91 2.25 1.67 8.12
N LEU A 92 2.71 0.42 8.04
CA LEU A 92 1.98 -0.71 8.57
C LEU A 92 1.77 -0.61 10.08
N LYS A 93 2.77 -0.14 10.83
CA LYS A 93 2.64 0.17 12.27
C LYS A 93 1.53 1.21 12.52
N ARG A 94 1.51 2.32 11.76
CA ARG A 94 0.43 3.33 11.85
C ARG A 94 -0.96 2.81 11.49
N MET A 95 -1.04 1.72 10.72
CA MET A 95 -2.29 1.02 10.36
C MET A 95 -2.65 -0.15 11.30
N SER A 96 -1.73 -0.55 12.18
CA SER A 96 -1.88 -1.69 13.10
C SER A 96 -2.20 -1.21 14.50
N ASP A 97 -1.52 -0.17 14.97
CA ASP A 97 -1.69 0.29 16.33
C ASP A 97 -3.07 0.91 16.52
N GLY A 98 -3.74 0.54 17.60
CA GLY A 98 -4.88 1.24 18.18
C GLY A 98 -4.47 2.34 19.18
N SER A 99 -3.18 2.45 19.50
CA SER A 99 -2.68 3.27 20.59
C SER A 99 -2.58 4.76 20.22
N LYS A 100 -3.16 5.59 21.11
CA LYS A 100 -2.97 7.04 21.14
C LYS A 100 -1.47 7.34 21.18
N LYS A 101 -1.05 8.40 20.48
CA LYS A 101 0.17 9.12 20.86
C LYS A 101 -0.03 9.49 22.34
N ALA A 102 0.82 8.97 23.22
CA ALA A 102 0.93 9.48 24.59
C ALA A 102 1.45 10.93 24.54
#